data_AF-A0A2V1B5X1-F1
#
_entry.id   AF-A0A2V1B5X1-F1
#
_cell.length_a   1.000
_cell.length_b   1.000
_cell.length_c   1.000
_cell.angle_alpha   90.00
_cell.angle_beta   90.00
_cell.angle_gamma   90.00
#
_symmetry.space_group_name_H-M   'P 1'
#
loop_
_entity.id
_entity.type
_entity.pdbx_description
1 polymer ?
#
loop_
_entity_poly.entity_id
_entity_poly.type
_entity_poly.pdbx_seq_one_letter_code
_entity_poly.pdbx_strand_id
1 'polypeptide(L)'
;MGGWEASRGRSEGQGNAMTLLSIYVQAIESMREIDDKPWLLQKDGDPSHGMRKVGLAQEYKNAHNIQNLKHPAQSPDCNPIEGIWAILKQRIRDRSFDTEDEMKEADEITMQEIRDRIADMPRRCAELRRSGGKPIRGNKW
;
A
#
# COMPACT_ATOMS: atom_id res chain seq x y z
N MET A 1 -25.53 -28.37 -31.38
CA MET A 1 -26.17 -27.90 -30.14
C MET A 1 -25.20 -28.21 -28.99
N GLY A 2 -24.59 -27.30 -28.25
CA GLY A 2 -24.44 -25.85 -28.30
C GLY A 2 -23.08 -25.55 -27.66
N GLY A 3 -22.34 -24.58 -28.22
CA GLY A 3 -21.04 -24.18 -27.74
C GLY A 3 -21.15 -23.37 -26.44
N TRP A 4 -20.24 -23.62 -25.51
CA TRP A 4 -20.07 -22.81 -24.30
C TRP A 4 -19.23 -21.59 -24.65
N GLU A 5 -19.88 -20.48 -24.98
CA GLU A 5 -19.25 -19.17 -25.05
C GLU A 5 -19.12 -18.61 -23.63
N ALA A 6 -17.89 -18.67 -23.08
CA ALA A 6 -17.52 -17.92 -21.90
C ALA A 6 -17.42 -16.43 -22.27
N SER A 7 -18.53 -15.71 -22.14
CA SER A 7 -18.56 -14.26 -22.28
C SER A 7 -17.76 -13.61 -21.15
N ARG A 8 -16.78 -12.82 -21.58
CA ARG A 8 -15.86 -11.99 -20.82
C ARG A 8 -16.59 -11.09 -19.81
N GLY A 9 -16.25 -11.24 -18.52
CA GLY A 9 -16.34 -10.16 -17.54
C GLY A 9 -14.96 -9.54 -17.36
N ARG A 10 -14.55 -8.67 -18.27
CA ARG A 10 -13.28 -7.90 -18.18
C ARG A 10 -13.65 -6.42 -18.31
N SER A 11 -14.28 -5.85 -17.28
CA SER A 11 -14.68 -4.44 -17.27
C SER A 11 -14.62 -3.73 -15.91
N GLU A 12 -14.06 -4.34 -14.85
CA GLU A 12 -13.90 -3.66 -13.55
C GLU A 12 -12.46 -3.16 -13.27
N GLY A 13 -11.47 -3.61 -14.04
CA GLY A 13 -10.06 -3.30 -13.76
C GLY A 13 -9.57 -1.91 -14.22
N GLN A 14 -10.26 -1.25 -15.14
CA GLN A 14 -9.80 0.04 -15.71
C GLN A 14 -10.35 1.26 -14.98
N GLY A 15 -11.53 1.18 -14.36
CA GLY A 15 -12.11 2.28 -13.57
C GLY A 15 -11.35 2.53 -12.25
N ASN A 16 -10.83 1.47 -11.62
CA ASN A 16 -10.12 1.54 -10.34
C ASN A 16 -8.77 2.28 -10.45
N ALA A 17 -8.01 2.05 -11.53
CA ALA A 17 -6.68 2.63 -11.67
C ALA A 17 -6.69 4.17 -11.71
N MET A 18 -7.66 4.77 -12.39
CA MET A 18 -7.78 6.24 -12.48
C MET A 18 -8.22 6.86 -11.15
N THR A 19 -9.17 6.24 -10.45
CA THR A 19 -9.59 6.68 -9.11
C THR A 19 -8.44 6.62 -8.11
N LEU A 20 -7.64 5.57 -8.17
CA LEU A 20 -6.49 5.42 -7.29
C LEU A 20 -5.39 6.45 -7.60
N LEU A 21 -5.16 6.76 -8.88
CA LEU A 21 -4.22 7.80 -9.29
C LEU A 21 -4.64 9.19 -8.84
N SER A 22 -5.93 9.53 -8.94
CA SER A 22 -6.43 10.82 -8.46
C SER A 22 -6.25 10.96 -6.94
N ILE A 23 -6.43 9.88 -6.17
CA ILE A 23 -6.20 9.88 -4.72
C ILE A 23 -4.73 10.20 -4.41
N TYR A 24 -3.77 9.60 -5.12
CA TYR A 24 -2.36 9.92 -4.88
C TYR A 24 -2.01 11.37 -5.20
N VAL A 25 -2.54 11.92 -6.29
CA VAL A 25 -2.33 13.32 -6.65
C VAL A 25 -2.88 14.21 -5.54
N GLN A 26 -4.15 14.04 -5.17
CA GLN A 26 -4.77 14.83 -4.11
C GLN A 26 -3.97 14.77 -2.81
N ALA A 27 -3.58 13.57 -2.38
CA ALA A 27 -2.77 13.41 -1.18
C ALA A 27 -1.44 14.17 -1.27
N ILE A 28 -0.69 14.03 -2.37
CA ILE A 28 0.62 14.69 -2.51
C ILE A 28 0.47 16.21 -2.61
N GLU A 29 -0.51 16.73 -3.34
CA GLU A 29 -0.75 18.17 -3.40
C GLU A 29 -1.10 18.72 -2.01
N SER A 30 -1.96 18.05 -1.25
CA SER A 30 -2.25 18.45 0.14
C SER A 30 -1.01 18.42 1.04
N MET A 31 -0.10 17.46 0.84
CA MET A 31 1.15 17.44 1.61
C MET A 31 2.09 18.57 1.23
N ARG A 32 2.11 19.00 -0.04
CA ARG A 32 2.89 20.16 -0.50
C ARG A 32 2.38 21.49 0.04
N GLU A 33 1.11 21.58 0.42
CA GLU A 33 0.56 22.73 1.13
C GLU A 33 1.06 22.82 2.58
N ILE A 34 1.51 21.70 3.16
CA ILE A 34 1.99 21.63 4.55
C ILE A 34 3.46 22.06 4.63
N ASP A 35 4.32 21.53 3.76
CA ASP A 35 5.73 21.91 3.68
C ASP A 35 6.37 21.63 2.31
N ASP A 36 7.52 22.26 2.06
CA ASP A 36 8.30 22.12 0.82
C ASP A 36 9.19 20.86 0.79
N LYS A 37 8.93 19.86 1.65
CA LYS A 37 9.75 18.64 1.67
C LYS A 37 9.45 17.77 0.44
N PRO A 38 10.43 16.93 0.02
CA PRO A 38 10.16 15.93 -1.00
C PRO A 38 9.22 14.84 -0.44
N TRP A 39 7.98 14.83 -0.93
CA TRP A 39 7.00 13.79 -0.66
C TRP A 39 7.15 12.63 -1.66
N LEU A 40 7.42 11.44 -1.14
CA LEU A 40 7.65 10.23 -1.95
C LEU A 40 6.49 9.24 -1.76
N LEU A 41 6.00 8.68 -2.87
CA LEU A 41 4.97 7.65 -2.88
C LEU A 41 5.59 6.26 -2.78
N GLN A 42 5.33 5.53 -1.69
CA GLN A 42 5.69 4.11 -1.59
C GLN A 42 4.51 3.23 -2.03
N LYS A 43 4.80 2.18 -2.81
CA LYS A 43 3.85 1.12 -3.20
C LYS A 43 4.51 -0.24 -3.06
N ASP A 44 3.71 -1.28 -2.87
CA ASP A 44 4.18 -2.65 -3.05
C ASP A 44 4.32 -2.97 -4.54
N GLY A 45 5.10 -4.01 -4.84
CA GLY A 45 5.38 -4.42 -6.21
C GLY A 45 4.29 -5.28 -6.84
N ASP A 46 3.03 -5.20 -6.38
CA ASP A 46 1.95 -6.06 -6.89
C ASP A 46 1.75 -5.83 -8.41
N PRO A 47 1.88 -6.87 -9.26
CA PRO A 47 1.66 -6.75 -10.70
C PRO A 47 0.25 -6.31 -11.10
N SER A 48 -0.74 -6.31 -10.19
CA SER A 48 -2.04 -5.65 -10.38
C SER A 48 -1.92 -4.13 -10.65
N HIS A 49 -0.80 -3.52 -10.26
CA HIS A 49 -0.44 -2.14 -10.54
C HIS A 49 0.19 -1.91 -11.94
N GLY A 50 -0.15 -2.76 -12.91
CA GLY A 50 -0.08 -2.41 -14.34
C GLY A 50 1.34 -2.23 -14.90
N MET A 51 2.20 -3.23 -14.80
CA MET A 51 3.48 -3.26 -15.54
C MET A 51 3.34 -3.86 -16.95
N ARG A 52 2.23 -3.59 -17.66
CA ARG A 52 2.09 -3.98 -19.07
C ARG A 52 1.94 -2.71 -19.90
N LYS A 53 3.09 -2.21 -20.39
CA LYS A 53 3.38 -0.92 -21.05
C LYS A 53 3.70 0.20 -20.08
N VAL A 54 4.52 1.17 -20.51
CA VAL A 54 4.57 2.51 -19.89
C VAL A 54 3.14 3.04 -19.99
N GLY A 55 2.37 2.75 -18.94
CA GLY A 55 0.94 2.95 -18.95
C GLY A 55 0.62 4.40 -18.65
N LEU A 56 -0.56 4.84 -19.07
CA LEU A 56 -1.16 6.13 -18.72
C LEU A 56 -0.95 6.52 -17.24
N ALA A 57 -0.89 5.53 -16.34
CA ALA A 57 -0.59 5.73 -14.92
C ALA A 57 0.78 6.36 -14.63
N GLN A 58 1.83 5.96 -15.34
CA GLN A 58 3.17 6.52 -15.16
C GLN A 58 3.26 7.93 -15.78
N GLU A 59 2.64 8.14 -16.93
CA GLU A 59 2.53 9.46 -17.56
C GLU A 59 1.78 10.44 -16.65
N TYR A 60 0.66 10.00 -16.08
CA TYR A 60 -0.13 10.80 -15.15
C TYR A 60 0.66 11.20 -13.90
N LYS A 61 1.37 10.25 -13.28
CA LYS A 61 2.26 10.58 -12.15
C LYS A 61 3.36 11.57 -12.52
N ASN A 62 3.98 11.40 -13.70
CA ASN A 62 5.03 12.29 -14.17
C ASN A 62 4.49 13.71 -14.37
N ALA A 63 3.29 13.86 -14.95
CA ALA A 63 2.63 15.15 -15.13
C ALA A 63 2.37 15.90 -13.81
N HIS A 64 2.16 15.17 -12.71
CA HIS A 64 1.97 15.72 -11.36
C HIS A 64 3.25 15.74 -10.50
N ASN A 65 4.42 15.50 -11.09
CA ASN A 65 5.70 15.45 -10.38
C ASN A 65 5.71 14.48 -9.18
N ILE A 66 5.00 13.35 -9.30
CA ILE A 66 4.93 12.33 -8.25
C ILE A 66 6.14 11.40 -8.38
N GLN A 67 6.96 11.37 -7.33
CA GLN A 67 8.12 10.50 -7.24
C GLN A 67 7.78 9.25 -6.43
N ASN A 68 8.07 8.06 -6.97
CA ASN A 68 7.92 6.82 -6.21
C ASN A 68 9.19 6.55 -5.37
N LEU A 69 9.03 6.13 -4.13
CA LEU A 69 10.12 5.59 -3.32
C LEU A 69 10.55 4.25 -3.94
N LYS A 70 11.87 4.07 -4.15
CA LYS A 70 12.42 2.78 -4.59
C LYS A 70 12.21 1.76 -3.48
N HIS A 71 11.43 0.72 -3.77
CA HIS A 71 11.12 -0.35 -2.83
C HIS A 71 11.50 -1.71 -3.45
N PRO A 72 12.24 -2.57 -2.72
CA PRO A 72 12.63 -3.87 -3.24
C PRO A 72 11.42 -4.79 -3.44
N ALA A 73 11.44 -5.58 -4.51
CA ALA A 73 10.38 -6.55 -4.77
C ALA A 73 10.28 -7.58 -3.63
N GLN A 74 9.08 -8.09 -3.37
CA GLN A 74 8.82 -9.15 -2.37
C GLN A 74 9.39 -8.85 -0.97
N SER A 75 9.43 -7.58 -0.58
CA SER A 75 10.03 -7.15 0.69
C SER A 75 9.00 -6.49 1.61
N PRO A 76 7.99 -7.25 2.11
CA PRO A 76 7.00 -6.73 3.05
C PRO A 76 7.67 -6.17 4.32
N ASP A 77 8.83 -6.72 4.70
CA ASP A 77 9.66 -6.23 5.80
C ASP A 77 10.11 -4.77 5.66
N CYS A 78 10.12 -4.23 4.44
CA CYS A 78 10.47 -2.85 4.10
C CYS A 78 9.25 -1.95 3.84
N ASN A 79 8.04 -2.38 4.20
CA ASN A 79 6.81 -1.64 3.95
C ASN A 79 6.05 -1.35 5.26
N PRO A 80 5.96 -0.07 5.70
CA PRO A 80 5.35 0.25 6.98
C PRO A 80 3.87 -0.13 7.11
N ILE A 81 3.15 -0.26 5.99
CA ILE A 81 1.73 -0.66 6.01
C ILE A 81 1.53 -2.08 6.56
N GLU A 82 2.50 -2.98 6.37
CA GLU A 82 2.45 -4.34 6.90
C GLU A 82 2.41 -4.34 8.43
N GLY A 83 3.16 -3.42 9.05
CA GLY A 83 3.14 -3.22 10.50
C GLY A 83 1.82 -2.66 11.01
N ILE A 84 1.11 -1.87 10.20
CA ILE A 84 -0.25 -1.39 10.52
C ILE A 84 -1.25 -2.54 10.40
N TRP A 85 -1.16 -3.34 9.34
CA TRP A 85 -1.98 -4.55 9.21
C TRP A 85 -1.74 -5.54 10.35
N ALA A 86 -0.51 -5.66 10.86
CA ALA A 86 -0.21 -6.50 12.02
C ALA A 86 -0.95 -6.02 13.28
N ILE A 87 -1.00 -4.71 13.53
CA ILE A 87 -1.75 -4.11 14.66
C ILE A 87 -3.24 -4.44 14.52
N LEU A 88 -3.83 -4.15 13.35
CA LEU A 88 -5.25 -4.40 13.09
C LEU A 88 -5.59 -5.87 13.29
N LYS A 89 -4.82 -6.78 12.66
CA LYS A 89 -5.00 -8.23 12.80
C LYS A 89 -4.91 -8.70 14.24
N GLN A 90 -4.00 -8.14 15.03
CA GLN A 90 -3.86 -8.52 16.44
C GLN A 90 -5.09 -8.10 17.26
N ARG A 91 -5.64 -6.91 17.03
CA ARG A 91 -6.78 -6.37 17.77
C ARG A 91 -8.10 -7.04 17.41
N ILE A 92 -8.24 -7.52 16.19
CA ILE A 92 -9.44 -8.24 15.74
C ILE A 92 -9.35 -9.76 15.90
N ARG A 93 -8.18 -10.30 16.26
CA ARG A 93 -7.89 -11.74 16.24
C ARG A 93 -8.93 -12.59 16.97
N ASP A 94 -9.38 -12.13 18.13
CA ASP A 94 -10.28 -12.87 19.02
C ASP A 94 -11.69 -12.24 19.04
N ARG A 95 -12.03 -11.44 18.03
CA ARG A 95 -13.35 -10.81 17.86
C ARG A 95 -14.13 -11.47 16.73
N SER A 96 -15.41 -11.71 16.96
CA SER A 96 -16.38 -12.02 15.91
C SER A 96 -17.14 -10.75 15.55
N PHE A 97 -17.39 -10.55 14.26
CA PHE A 97 -18.23 -9.47 13.74
C PHE A 97 -19.37 -10.11 12.96
N ASP A 98 -20.58 -9.64 13.18
CA ASP A 98 -21.77 -10.14 12.47
C ASP A 98 -22.03 -9.30 11.19
N THR A 99 -21.43 -8.11 11.10
CA THR A 99 -21.55 -7.21 9.94
C THR A 99 -20.21 -6.57 9.53
N GLU A 100 -20.14 -6.09 8.28
CA GLU A 100 -18.99 -5.34 7.78
C GLU A 100 -18.81 -3.98 8.49
N ASP A 101 -19.92 -3.33 8.87
CA ASP A 101 -19.89 -2.04 9.56
C ASP A 101 -19.33 -2.18 10.99
N GLU A 102 -19.72 -3.23 11.71
CA GLU A 102 -19.11 -3.56 12.99
C GLU A 102 -17.60 -3.80 12.88
N MET A 103 -17.14 -4.41 11.79
CA MET A 103 -15.71 -4.61 11.54
C MET A 103 -15.00 -3.29 11.24
N LYS A 104 -15.64 -2.35 10.52
CA LYS A 104 -15.06 -1.02 10.22
C LYS A 104 -14.97 -0.14 11.45
N GLU A 105 -15.96 -0.21 12.34
CA GLU A 105 -15.99 0.53 13.61
C GLU A 105 -15.14 -0.14 14.69
N ALA A 106 -14.72 -1.39 14.46
CA ALA A 106 -14.03 -2.20 15.46
C ALA A 106 -12.76 -1.54 15.98
N ASP A 107 -12.06 -0.78 15.12
CA ASP A 107 -10.76 -0.27 15.46
C ASP A 107 -10.32 0.91 14.61
N GLU A 108 -9.75 1.91 15.27
CA GLU A 108 -9.15 3.07 14.63
C GLU A 108 -7.65 3.06 14.85
N ILE A 109 -6.88 3.11 13.76
CA ILE A 109 -5.43 3.26 13.83
C ILE A 109 -5.10 4.70 14.16
N THR A 110 -4.36 4.90 15.24
CA THR A 110 -3.96 6.24 15.65
C THR A 110 -2.81 6.77 14.79
N MET A 111 -2.73 8.08 14.63
CA MET A 111 -1.59 8.72 13.96
C MET A 111 -0.25 8.41 14.63
N GLN A 112 -0.24 8.18 15.95
CA GLN A 112 0.98 7.81 16.66
C GLN A 112 1.47 6.43 16.25
N GLU A 113 0.58 5.45 16.08
CA GLU A 113 0.94 4.10 15.64
C GLU A 113 1.50 4.10 14.22
N ILE A 114 0.94 4.93 13.34
CA ILE A 114 1.47 5.16 11.99
C ILE A 114 2.90 5.71 12.08
N ARG A 115 3.10 6.78 12.87
CA ARG A 115 4.42 7.40 13.05
C ARG A 115 5.43 6.42 13.63
N ASP A 116 5.05 5.59 14.60
CA ASP A 116 5.92 4.61 15.23
C ASP A 116 6.38 3.54 14.22
N ARG A 117 5.50 3.07 13.34
CA ARG A 117 5.86 2.11 12.28
C ARG A 117 6.79 2.73 11.24
N ILE A 118 6.56 3.99 10.85
CA ILE A 118 7.45 4.72 9.95
C ILE A 118 8.83 4.93 10.59
N ALA A 119 8.87 5.36 11.86
CA ALA A 119 10.10 5.64 12.59
C ALA A 119 10.97 4.39 12.82
N ASP A 120 10.37 3.20 12.85
CA ASP A 120 11.07 1.92 13.03
C ASP A 120 11.70 1.38 11.72
N MET A 121 11.32 1.92 10.55
CA MET A 121 11.80 1.45 9.24
C MET A 121 13.33 1.44 9.09
N PRO A 122 14.09 2.46 9.53
CA PRO A 122 15.55 2.43 9.45
C PRO A 122 16.17 1.24 10.19
N ARG A 123 15.64 0.89 11.38
CA ARG A 123 16.08 -0.27 12.15
C ARG A 123 15.77 -1.57 11.40
N ARG A 124 14.55 -1.72 10.87
CA ARG A 124 14.16 -2.90 10.07
C ARG A 124 15.03 -3.07 8.83
N CYS A 125 15.26 -2.00 8.06
CA CYS A 125 16.14 -2.05 6.89
C CYS A 125 17.57 -2.47 7.26
N ALA A 126 18.09 -2.03 8.41
CA ALA A 126 19.39 -2.47 8.91
C ALA A 126 19.40 -3.96 9.30
N GLU A 127 18.33 -4.47 9.90
CA GLU A 127 18.18 -5.89 10.24
C GLU A 127 18.07 -6.77 8.99
N LEU A 128 17.27 -6.36 8.00
CA LEU A 128 17.16 -7.07 6.73
C LEU A 128 18.50 -7.13 6.00
N ARG A 129 19.30 -6.06 6.07
CA ARG A 129 20.67 -6.07 5.55
C ARG A 129 21.55 -7.06 6.32
N ARG A 130 21.46 -7.10 7.65
CA ARG A 130 22.22 -8.05 8.49
C ARG A 130 21.80 -9.51 8.26
N SER A 131 20.54 -9.76 7.94
CA SER A 131 20.02 -11.10 7.63
C SER A 131 20.41 -11.58 6.22
N GLY A 132 21.04 -10.72 5.41
CA GLY A 132 21.34 -11.01 4.01
C GLY A 132 20.09 -11.07 3.13
N GLY A 133 19.06 -10.28 3.45
CA GLY A 133 17.78 -10.27 2.73
C GLY A 133 16.82 -11.39 3.13
N LYS A 134 17.14 -12.18 4.16
CA LYS A 134 16.21 -13.18 4.71
C LYS A 134 15.11 -12.51 5.53
N PRO A 135 13.89 -13.08 5.57
CA PRO A 135 12.78 -12.53 6.34
C PRO A 135 13.16 -12.21 7.79
N ILE A 136 12.76 -11.04 8.27
CA ILE A 136 13.02 -10.60 9.65
C ILE A 136 11.72 -10.62 10.46
N ARG A 137 11.76 -11.29 11.62
CA ARG A 137 10.63 -11.33 12.56
C ARG A 137 10.83 -10.32 13.67
N GLY A 138 9.76 -9.70 14.15
CA GLY A 138 9.81 -8.86 15.33
C GLY A 138 8.45 -8.76 16.00
N ASN A 139 8.43 -8.57 17.32
CA ASN A 139 7.18 -8.57 18.10
C ASN A 139 6.18 -7.47 17.72
N LYS A 140 6.57 -6.52 16.86
CA LYS A 140 5.76 -5.37 16.44
C LYS A 140 5.28 -5.43 14.98
N TRP A 141 5.64 -6.48 14.22
CA TRP A 141 5.48 -6.59 12.76
C TRP A 141 5.12 -8.00 12.32
#